data_AF-A0A925H6E0-F1
#
_entry.id   AF-A0A925H6E0-F1
#
_cell.length_a   1.000
_cell.length_b   1.000
_cell.length_c   1.000
_cell.angle_alpha   90.00
_cell.angle_beta   90.00
_cell.angle_gamma   90.00
#
_symmetry.space_group_name_H-M   'P 1'
#
loop_
_entity.id
_entity.type
_entity.pdbx_description
1 polymer ?
#
loop_
_entity_poly.entity_id
_entity_poly.type
_entity_poly.pdbx_seq_one_letter_code
_entity_poly.pdbx_strand_id
1 'polypeptide(L)'
;IQRELFVVSGAIASPAGVEESPTTYVTREMVEALTAHVNHIEATEGILSDWSLPGEHAAAAAYDLARTVCRRAERCVVRLAETGSEVSPHVVPYLNRLSDLLWLMGRLLELRAGVNARLRDDTHEGPRWSRAW
;
A
#
# COMPACT_ATOMS: atom_id res chain seq x y z
N ILE A 1 -4.23 9.99 -4.73
CA ILE A 1 -4.09 8.59 -5.19
C ILE A 1 -4.36 8.38 -6.69
N GLN A 2 -5.60 8.27 -7.19
CA GLN A 2 -5.81 7.90 -8.61
C GLN A 2 -5.17 8.87 -9.62
N ARG A 3 -5.23 10.18 -9.35
CA ARG A 3 -4.52 11.19 -10.17
C ARG A 3 -2.99 11.01 -10.12
N GLU A 4 -2.45 10.73 -8.95
CA GLU A 4 -1.02 10.47 -8.76
C GLU A 4 -0.57 9.16 -9.43
N LEU A 5 -1.42 8.13 -9.46
CA LEU A 5 -1.13 6.90 -10.21
C LEU A 5 -1.01 7.13 -11.72
N PHE A 6 -1.68 8.15 -12.26
CA PHE A 6 -1.48 8.57 -13.65
C PHE A 6 -0.08 9.16 -13.84
N VAL A 7 0.39 9.99 -12.90
CA VAL A 7 1.76 10.53 -12.89
C VAL A 7 2.79 9.41 -12.75
N VAL A 8 2.57 8.45 -11.85
CA VAL A 8 3.41 7.25 -11.67
C VAL A 8 3.50 6.46 -12.98
N SER A 9 2.38 6.30 -13.69
CA SER A 9 2.35 5.60 -14.97
C SER A 9 3.14 6.36 -16.04
N GLY A 10 3.01 7.70 -16.08
CA GLY A 10 3.83 8.57 -16.94
C GLY A 10 5.32 8.45 -16.64
N ALA A 11 5.70 8.41 -15.36
CA ALA A 11 7.09 8.25 -14.92
C ALA A 11 7.68 6.89 -15.30
N ILE A 12 6.89 5.82 -15.30
CA ILE A 12 7.35 4.47 -15.69
C ILE A 12 7.47 4.34 -17.22
N ALA A 13 6.59 5.01 -17.98
CA ALA A 13 6.56 4.92 -19.44
C ALA A 13 7.56 5.85 -20.14
N SER A 14 8.15 6.80 -19.42
CA SER A 14 9.05 7.82 -20.00
C SER A 14 10.52 7.37 -19.92
N PRO A 15 11.27 7.40 -21.03
CA PRO A 15 12.71 7.13 -21.02
C PRO A 15 13.50 8.15 -20.19
N ALA A 16 14.71 7.74 -19.78
CA ALA A 16 15.76 8.64 -19.29
C ALA A 16 15.97 9.85 -20.21
N GLY A 17 16.03 11.06 -19.63
CA GLY A 17 16.37 12.28 -20.37
C GLY A 17 15.22 13.00 -21.08
N VAL A 18 13.97 12.55 -20.91
CA VAL A 18 12.79 13.36 -21.29
C VAL A 18 12.59 14.48 -20.26
N GLU A 19 12.26 15.68 -20.73
CA GLU A 19 12.05 16.86 -19.90
C GLU A 19 11.01 16.57 -18.79
N GLU A 20 11.38 16.87 -17.53
CA GLU A 20 10.52 16.63 -16.39
C GLU A 20 9.25 17.49 -16.50
N SER A 21 8.09 16.84 -16.51
CA SER A 21 6.77 17.46 -16.56
C SER A 21 5.99 17.11 -15.29
N PRO A 22 5.04 17.95 -14.85
CA PRO A 22 4.11 17.61 -13.77
C PRO A 22 3.38 16.26 -13.97
N THR A 23 3.29 15.77 -15.21
CA THR A 23 2.65 14.48 -15.55
C THR A 23 3.61 13.29 -15.56
N THR A 24 4.92 13.50 -15.45
CA THR A 24 5.95 12.45 -15.53
C THR A 24 6.85 12.39 -14.29
N TYR A 25 6.65 13.29 -13.33
CA TYR A 25 7.53 13.39 -12.17
C TYR A 25 6.85 12.99 -10.87
N VAL A 26 7.21 11.81 -10.36
CA VAL A 26 6.84 11.37 -9.01
C VAL A 26 7.78 12.03 -8.01
N THR A 27 7.23 12.87 -7.13
CA THR A 27 8.03 13.64 -6.18
C THR A 27 8.20 12.95 -4.83
N ARG A 28 9.15 13.44 -4.05
CA ARG A 28 9.33 13.02 -2.65
C ARG A 28 8.10 13.35 -1.79
N GLU A 29 7.48 14.51 -2.00
CA GLU A 29 6.31 14.98 -1.24
C GLU A 29 5.11 14.05 -1.43
N MET A 30 4.97 13.44 -2.61
CA MET A 30 3.93 12.43 -2.84
C MET A 30 4.12 11.21 -1.93
N VAL A 31 5.36 10.76 -1.73
CA VAL A 31 5.69 9.63 -0.84
C VAL A 31 5.48 10.03 0.62
N GLU A 32 5.89 11.24 0.99
CA GLU A 32 5.70 11.77 2.35
C GLU A 32 4.22 11.95 2.69
N ALA A 33 3.38 12.37 1.73
CA ALA A 33 1.93 12.46 1.92
C ALA A 33 1.30 11.09 2.20
N LEU A 34 1.66 10.05 1.45
CA LEU A 34 1.23 8.68 1.75
C LEU A 34 1.71 8.22 3.13
N THR A 35 2.97 8.52 3.47
CA THR A 35 3.55 8.17 4.77
C THR A 35 2.80 8.84 5.91
N ALA A 36 2.41 10.11 5.76
CA ALA A 36 1.61 10.82 6.75
C ALA A 36 0.22 10.17 6.93
N HIS A 37 -0.42 9.73 5.84
CA HIS A 37 -1.68 8.99 5.92
C HIS A 37 -1.54 7.63 6.61
N VAL A 38 -0.47 6.88 6.31
CA VAL A 38 -0.14 5.62 6.98
C VAL A 38 -0.01 5.85 8.49
N ASN A 39 0.87 6.77 8.90
CA ASN A 39 1.11 7.07 10.31
C ASN A 39 -0.16 7.53 11.03
N HIS A 40 -1.02 8.30 10.36
CA HIS A 40 -2.28 8.75 10.94
C HIS A 40 -3.24 7.59 11.24
N ILE A 41 -3.34 6.61 10.34
CA ILE A 41 -4.24 5.46 10.53
C ILE A 41 -3.64 4.48 11.55
N GLU A 42 -2.33 4.24 11.51
CA GLU A 42 -1.63 3.38 12.49
C GLU A 42 -1.78 3.86 13.93
N ALA A 43 -1.89 5.17 14.14
CA ALA A 43 -2.16 5.75 15.46
C ALA A 43 -3.59 5.46 16.00
N THR A 44 -4.46 4.81 15.21
CA THR A 44 -5.80 4.42 15.65
C THR A 44 -5.70 3.25 16.63
N GLU A 45 -6.25 3.42 17.84
CA GLU A 45 -6.24 2.36 18.85
C GLU A 45 -6.95 1.09 18.34
N GLY A 46 -6.29 -0.06 18.51
CA GLY A 46 -6.82 -1.37 18.11
C GLY A 46 -6.71 -1.71 16.62
N ILE A 47 -6.12 -0.85 15.78
CA ILE A 47 -6.00 -1.06 14.33
C ILE A 47 -5.02 -2.18 13.94
N LEU A 48 -3.94 -2.34 14.71
CA LEU A 48 -2.88 -3.34 14.51
C LEU A 48 -2.92 -4.36 15.65
N SER A 49 -3.95 -5.19 15.73
CA SER A 49 -4.09 -6.14 16.85
C SER A 49 -3.68 -7.58 16.53
N ASP A 50 -3.61 -7.94 15.24
CA ASP A 50 -3.12 -9.25 14.75
C ASP A 50 -2.92 -9.21 13.22
N TRP A 51 -2.42 -10.30 12.63
CA TRP A 51 -2.63 -10.61 11.23
C TRP A 51 -4.12 -10.57 10.88
N SER A 52 -4.44 -10.29 9.62
CA SER A 52 -5.82 -10.20 9.17
C SER A 52 -6.10 -11.11 7.98
N LEU A 53 -7.28 -11.72 7.99
CA LEU A 53 -7.82 -12.48 6.88
C LEU A 53 -8.62 -11.56 5.96
N PRO A 54 -8.34 -11.56 4.64
CA PRO A 54 -9.12 -10.75 3.70
C PRO A 54 -10.49 -11.38 3.45
N GLY A 55 -11.55 -10.56 3.39
CA GLY A 55 -12.88 -11.01 2.94
C GLY A 55 -14.00 -10.85 3.96
N GLU A 56 -13.69 -10.60 5.23
CA GLU A 56 -14.68 -10.47 6.32
C GLU A 56 -15.60 -9.24 6.16
N HIS A 57 -15.20 -8.27 5.34
CA HIS A 57 -16.02 -7.11 5.00
C HIS A 57 -15.85 -6.75 3.51
N ALA A 58 -16.96 -6.62 2.78
CA ALA A 58 -16.94 -6.44 1.32
C ALA A 58 -16.11 -5.22 0.86
N ALA A 59 -16.23 -4.08 1.54
CA ALA A 59 -15.43 -2.90 1.19
C ALA A 59 -13.95 -3.07 1.56
N ALA A 60 -13.63 -3.77 2.67
CA ALA A 60 -12.25 -4.04 3.05
C ALA A 60 -11.59 -5.02 2.07
N ALA A 61 -12.35 -6.01 1.59
CA ALA A 61 -11.90 -6.94 0.55
C ALA A 61 -11.51 -6.22 -0.75
N ALA A 62 -12.20 -5.14 -1.12
CA ALA A 62 -11.83 -4.32 -2.27
C ALA A 62 -10.47 -3.61 -2.07
N TYR A 63 -10.19 -3.15 -0.84
CA TYR A 63 -8.88 -2.60 -0.49
C TYR A 63 -7.77 -3.66 -0.48
N ASP A 64 -8.06 -4.87 0.02
CA ASP A 64 -7.13 -5.99 -0.04
C ASP A 64 -6.83 -6.40 -1.49
N LEU A 65 -7.84 -6.43 -2.36
CA LEU A 65 -7.64 -6.63 -3.80
C LEU A 65 -6.74 -5.53 -4.39
N ALA A 66 -7.08 -4.26 -4.16
CA ALA A 66 -6.29 -3.13 -4.65
C ALA A 66 -4.82 -3.20 -4.17
N ARG A 67 -4.61 -3.61 -2.91
CA ARG A 67 -3.27 -3.82 -2.34
C ARG A 67 -2.50 -4.90 -3.10
N THR A 68 -3.11 -6.04 -3.40
CA THR A 68 -2.41 -7.11 -4.15
C THR A 68 -2.02 -6.66 -5.56
N VAL A 69 -2.87 -5.85 -6.22
CA VAL A 69 -2.58 -5.24 -7.52
C VAL A 69 -1.43 -4.22 -7.39
N CYS A 70 -1.44 -3.38 -6.36
CA CYS A 70 -0.37 -2.41 -6.09
C CYS A 70 0.98 -3.12 -5.86
N ARG A 71 1.00 -4.18 -5.04
CA ARG A 71 2.22 -4.98 -4.82
C ARG A 71 2.69 -5.71 -6.07
N ARG A 72 1.78 -6.09 -6.97
CA ARG A 72 2.14 -6.64 -8.28
C ARG A 72 2.79 -5.59 -9.16
N ALA A 73 2.25 -4.37 -9.20
CA ALA A 73 2.86 -3.26 -9.91
C ALA A 73 4.26 -2.92 -9.36
N GLU A 74 4.42 -2.85 -8.03
CA GLU A 74 5.71 -2.66 -7.35
C GLU A 74 6.76 -3.66 -7.86
N ARG A 75 6.43 -4.96 -7.85
CA ARG A 75 7.34 -6.02 -8.35
C ARG A 75 7.66 -5.91 -9.84
N CYS A 76 6.73 -5.42 -10.66
CA CYS A 76 6.99 -5.20 -12.08
C CYS A 76 7.96 -4.04 -12.29
N VAL A 77 7.81 -2.96 -11.52
CA VAL A 77 8.72 -1.79 -11.59
C VAL A 77 10.11 -2.14 -11.08
N VAL A 78 10.22 -2.90 -9.98
CA VAL A 78 11.52 -3.40 -9.50
C VAL A 78 12.22 -4.22 -10.57
N ARG A 79 11.51 -5.16 -11.22
CA ARG A 79 12.08 -5.93 -12.33
C ARG A 79 12.50 -5.07 -13.51
N LEU A 80 11.75 -4.02 -13.82
CA LEU A 80 12.13 -3.06 -14.86
C LEU A 80 13.44 -2.36 -14.50
N ALA A 81 13.59 -1.87 -13.26
CA ALA A 81 14.82 -1.26 -12.79
C ALA A 81 16.01 -2.23 -12.84
N GLU A 82 15.79 -3.51 -12.51
CA GLU A 82 16.82 -4.57 -12.60
C GLU A 82 17.31 -4.81 -14.04
N THR A 83 16.56 -4.42 -15.08
CA THR A 83 17.03 -4.48 -16.48
C THR A 83 18.08 -3.41 -16.82
N GLY A 84 18.32 -2.46 -15.92
CA GLY A 84 19.13 -1.26 -16.17
C GLY A 84 18.35 -0.09 -16.77
N SER A 85 17.01 -0.21 -16.88
CA SER A 85 16.15 0.92 -17.26
C SER A 85 16.13 1.95 -16.12
N GLU A 86 16.30 3.23 -16.46
CA GLU A 86 16.16 4.30 -15.48
C GLU A 86 14.69 4.45 -15.07
N VAL A 87 14.43 4.38 -13.77
CA VAL A 87 13.12 4.61 -13.16
C VAL A 87 13.29 5.67 -12.10
N SER A 88 12.34 6.60 -11.99
CA SER A 88 12.37 7.60 -10.91
C SER A 88 12.54 6.92 -9.53
N PRO A 89 13.46 7.41 -8.69
CA PRO A 89 13.76 6.81 -7.39
C PRO A 89 12.57 6.85 -6.43
N HIS A 90 11.53 7.63 -6.73
CA HIS A 90 10.34 7.79 -5.88
C HIS A 90 9.20 6.85 -6.27
N VAL A 91 9.23 6.19 -7.45
CA VAL A 91 8.14 5.31 -7.90
C VAL A 91 7.99 4.09 -6.99
N VAL A 92 9.09 3.36 -6.74
CA VAL A 92 9.06 2.16 -5.88
C VAL A 92 8.64 2.53 -4.44
N PRO A 93 9.24 3.55 -3.79
CA PRO A 93 8.75 4.03 -2.50
C PRO A 93 7.27 4.43 -2.48
N TYR A 94 6.78 5.10 -3.53
CA TYR A 94 5.37 5.48 -3.64
C TYR A 94 4.45 4.25 -3.67
N LEU A 95 4.73 3.27 -4.54
CA LEU A 95 3.95 2.02 -4.63
C LEU A 95 4.02 1.21 -3.33
N ASN A 96 5.16 1.22 -2.65
CA ASN A 96 5.35 0.58 -1.37
C ASN A 96 4.44 1.20 -0.28
N ARG A 97 4.53 2.51 -0.06
CA ARG A 97 3.70 3.25 0.91
C ARG A 97 2.20 3.19 0.55
N LEU A 98 1.87 3.19 -0.74
CA LEU A 98 0.48 3.04 -1.19
C LEU A 98 -0.06 1.65 -0.81
N SER A 99 0.76 0.60 -0.89
CA SER A 99 0.33 -0.74 -0.49
C SER A 99 0.04 -0.84 1.01
N ASP A 100 0.78 -0.11 1.84
CA ASP A 100 0.54 -0.02 3.29
C ASP A 100 -0.75 0.76 3.58
N LEU A 101 -0.93 1.92 2.92
CA LEU A 101 -2.14 2.72 3.05
C LEU A 101 -3.39 1.93 2.65
N LEU A 102 -3.34 1.18 1.54
CA LEU A 102 -4.47 0.34 1.10
C LEU A 102 -4.81 -0.73 2.14
N TRP A 103 -3.79 -1.36 2.75
CA TRP A 103 -4.01 -2.33 3.82
C TRP A 103 -4.69 -1.69 5.04
N LEU A 104 -4.16 -0.57 5.52
CA LEU A 104 -4.67 0.15 6.68
C LEU A 104 -6.10 0.67 6.47
N MET A 105 -6.44 1.13 5.27
CA MET A 105 -7.79 1.52 4.92
C MET A 105 -8.78 0.34 5.02
N GLY A 106 -8.36 -0.87 4.60
CA GLY A 106 -9.17 -2.08 4.79
C GLY A 106 -9.43 -2.38 6.26
N ARG A 107 -8.36 -2.37 7.09
CA ARG A 107 -8.46 -2.61 8.54
C ARG A 107 -9.30 -1.55 9.25
N LEU A 108 -9.20 -0.29 8.82
CA LEU A 108 -9.99 0.81 9.40
C LEU A 108 -11.48 0.65 9.12
N LEU A 109 -11.85 0.13 7.95
CA LEU A 109 -13.25 -0.15 7.63
C LEU A 109 -13.80 -1.30 8.46
N GLU A 110 -13.04 -2.39 8.64
CA GLU A 110 -13.43 -3.50 9.50
C GLU A 110 -13.60 -3.06 10.95
N LEU A 111 -12.64 -2.29 11.47
CA LEU A 111 -12.70 -1.72 12.82
C LEU A 111 -13.96 -0.86 13.02
N ARG A 112 -14.27 0.02 12.06
CA ARG A 112 -15.47 0.88 12.10
C ARG A 112 -16.77 0.08 11.95
N ALA A 113 -16.73 -1.05 11.26
CA ALA A 113 -17.87 -1.95 11.11
C ALA A 113 -18.03 -2.93 12.28
N GLY A 114 -17.10 -2.95 13.25
CA GLY A 114 -17.09 -3.92 14.35
C GLY A 114 -16.82 -5.36 13.89
N VAL A 115 -16.22 -5.54 12.71
CA VAL A 115 -15.88 -6.84 12.14
C VAL A 115 -14.54 -7.30 12.69
N ASN A 116 -14.51 -8.50 13.29
CA ASN A 116 -13.28 -9.10 13.76
C ASN A 116 -12.61 -9.89 12.61
N ALA A 117 -11.74 -9.22 11.85
CA ALA A 117 -10.98 -9.83 10.77
C ALA A 117 -9.60 -10.37 11.20
N ARG A 118 -9.38 -10.56 12.50
CA ARG A 118 -8.12 -11.11 13.03
C ARG A 118 -7.97 -12.55 12.59
N LEU A 119 -6.76 -12.93 12.20
CA LEU A 119 -6.41 -14.32 11.90
C LEU A 119 -6.67 -15.23 13.11
N ARG A 120 -6.50 -14.68 14.32
CA ARG A 120 -6.79 -15.38 15.57
C ARG A 120 -7.82 -14.62 16.36
N ASP A 121 -8.81 -15.36 16.82
CA ASP A 121 -9.83 -14.91 17.73
C ASP A 121 -9.72 -15.67 19.06
N ASP A 122 -10.66 -15.41 19.97
CA ASP A 122 -10.73 -16.03 21.29
C ASP A 122 -10.92 -17.57 21.22
N THR A 123 -11.20 -18.12 20.03
CA THR A 123 -11.38 -19.56 19.79
C THR A 123 -10.15 -20.22 19.16
N HIS A 124 -9.26 -19.45 18.51
CA HIS A 124 -8.09 -19.95 17.79
C HIS A 124 -6.83 -19.10 18.07
N GLU A 125 -6.28 -19.13 19.30
CA GLU A 125 -5.18 -18.24 19.69
C GLU A 125 -3.81 -18.49 19.03
N GLY A 126 -3.59 -19.67 18.43
CA GLY A 126 -2.29 -20.07 17.86
C GLY A 126 -1.11 -19.98 18.85
N PRO A 127 0.12 -20.34 18.43
CA PRO A 127 1.27 -20.21 19.30
C PRO A 127 1.70 -18.75 19.50
N ARG A 128 2.21 -18.39 20.68
CA ARG A 128 2.62 -17.02 21.06
C ARG A 128 3.61 -16.36 20.08
N TRP A 129 4.52 -17.13 19.48
CA TRP A 129 5.55 -16.63 18.57
C TRP A 129 5.01 -16.17 17.21
N SER A 130 3.77 -16.52 16.85
CA SER A 130 3.19 -16.10 15.57
C SER A 130 2.42 -14.79 15.68
N ARG A 131 2.26 -14.21 16.89
CA ARG A 131 1.55 -12.93 17.12
C ARG A 131 2.23 -11.81 16.34
N ALA A 132 1.45 -11.11 15.52
CA ALA A 132 1.91 -9.88 14.91
C ALA A 132 1.89 -8.82 16.01
N TRP A 133 3.10 -8.44 16.45
CA TRP A 133 3.45 -7.39 17.43
C TRP A 133 2.71 -7.44 18.80
#